data_AF-A0A7S4PD20-F1
#
_entry.id   AF-A0A7S4PD20-F1
#
_cell.length_a   1.000
_cell.length_b   1.000
_cell.length_c   1.000
_cell.angle_alpha   90.00
_cell.angle_beta   90.00
_cell.angle_gamma   90.00
#
_symmetry.space_group_name_H-M   'P 1'
#
loop_
_entity.id
_entity.type
_entity.pdbx_description
1 polymer ?
#
loop_
_entity_poly.entity_id
_entity_poly.type
_entity_poly.pdbx_seq_one_letter_code
_entity_poly.pdbx_strand_id
1 'polypeptide(L)'
;SKSKRKKRTTNTMMMCSGVAAAFLKGNCGLQPMLGGWAAATSRLLSCSQHMMSSSTATNKQANPLKSLVDCPTAPAWDYDPRSSKTLGGDADFAFNRKKRKFYVDHTRFLGPLGDFEHSVFFRPSRFGKTHWLSVMEHYYGILHKNQFESTFQGLEILKDEQRDKSLESSFYVLNVTLPGNFTPNYEEFFQKCLNAGIKDFVSSHNDAGLCLGDTREIIDPIHSSTSLGEVAQKVKRAGGRLMVLVDEYDRAPLVALSSGKDMHDTEAYDQAVAPLRSFLGTLKGLGRMGNRYFVTGITPVAMAGLSIWNDATDLTHNQLFASMLGLTEAEVRAALVNVAEIGDEKELQSAME
;
A
#
# COMPACT_ATOMS: atom_id res chain seq x y z
N SER A 1 -57.05 -0.26 2.00
CA SER A 1 -58.15 0.58 1.51
C SER A 1 -57.67 2.03 1.33
N LYS A 2 -58.47 2.88 0.68
CA LYS A 2 -58.18 4.22 0.14
C LYS A 2 -57.50 5.26 1.09
N SER A 3 -56.42 5.90 0.58
CA SER A 3 -56.25 7.38 0.49
C SER A 3 -56.05 8.21 1.78
N LYS A 4 -55.52 9.44 1.87
CA LYS A 4 -55.15 10.59 0.98
C LYS A 4 -53.83 11.21 1.51
N ARG A 5 -52.86 11.68 0.71
CA ARG A 5 -52.82 12.90 -0.14
C ARG A 5 -52.98 14.23 0.63
N LYS A 6 -51.91 15.02 0.75
CA LYS A 6 -51.97 16.50 0.82
C LYS A 6 -50.67 17.15 0.31
N LYS A 7 -50.74 17.81 -0.86
CA LYS A 7 -49.79 18.85 -1.26
C LYS A 7 -50.11 20.14 -0.50
N ARG A 8 -49.12 20.99 -0.26
CA ARG A 8 -49.35 22.42 -0.01
C ARG A 8 -48.27 23.25 -0.69
N THR A 9 -48.66 23.93 -1.76
CA THR A 9 -47.93 25.02 -2.41
C THR A 9 -48.37 26.34 -1.80
N THR A 10 -47.44 27.26 -1.56
CA THR A 10 -47.72 28.68 -1.31
C THR A 10 -46.69 29.53 -2.05
N ASN A 11 -47.11 30.15 -3.14
CA ASN A 11 -46.43 31.34 -3.66
C ASN A 11 -46.81 32.52 -2.76
N THR A 12 -45.83 33.36 -2.43
CA THR A 12 -46.08 34.78 -2.15
C THR A 12 -44.98 35.60 -2.80
N MET A 13 -45.33 36.82 -3.21
CA MET A 13 -44.64 37.66 -4.18
C MET A 13 -44.56 39.08 -3.59
N MET A 14 -43.41 39.76 -3.68
CA MET A 14 -43.28 41.21 -3.99
C MET A 14 -41.88 41.79 -3.65
N MET A 15 -41.32 42.53 -4.63
CA MET A 15 -40.59 43.82 -4.53
C MET A 15 -39.29 43.91 -3.68
N CYS A 16 -38.31 44.78 -3.97
CA CYS A 16 -38.23 45.91 -4.90
C CYS A 16 -36.78 46.24 -5.36
N SER A 17 -36.64 47.23 -6.27
CA SER A 17 -35.40 47.89 -6.76
C SER A 17 -34.41 47.07 -7.62
N GLY A 18 -33.77 47.58 -8.69
CA GLY A 18 -34.03 48.79 -9.49
C GLY A 18 -32.79 49.39 -10.21
N VAL A 19 -32.89 49.69 -11.52
CA VAL A 19 -32.12 50.74 -12.29
C VAL A 19 -30.59 50.47 -12.48
N ALA A 20 -29.89 50.67 -13.62
CA ALA A 20 -30.20 51.01 -15.02
C ALA A 20 -29.05 50.65 -16.02
N ALA A 21 -29.37 50.75 -17.33
CA ALA A 21 -28.54 50.94 -18.55
C ALA A 21 -27.05 51.37 -18.40
N ALA A 22 -26.05 50.83 -19.11
CA ALA A 22 -25.81 50.71 -20.58
C ALA A 22 -25.41 52.02 -21.30
N PHE A 23 -24.19 52.08 -21.91
CA PHE A 23 -23.92 52.54 -23.31
C PHE A 23 -22.43 52.74 -23.73
N LEU A 24 -22.18 52.61 -25.06
CA LEU A 24 -21.12 53.21 -25.94
C LEU A 24 -19.63 52.83 -25.68
N LYS A 25 -18.74 52.48 -26.63
CA LYS A 25 -18.46 52.74 -28.09
C LYS A 25 -17.20 53.60 -28.28
N GLY A 26 -16.33 53.22 -29.23
CA GLY A 26 -15.14 53.96 -29.70
C GLY A 26 -13.91 53.04 -29.78
N ASN A 27 -13.38 52.54 -30.91
CA ASN A 27 -13.40 52.83 -32.37
C ASN A 27 -12.16 53.60 -32.87
N CYS A 28 -11.60 53.16 -34.02
CA CYS A 28 -10.36 53.63 -34.70
C CYS A 28 -9.06 53.38 -33.89
N GLY A 29 -7.86 53.12 -34.44
CA GLY A 29 -7.31 52.86 -35.79
C GLY A 29 -5.82 52.44 -35.61
N LEU A 30 -4.99 52.12 -36.61
CA LEU A 30 -5.10 52.12 -38.08
C LEU A 30 -4.19 51.00 -38.69
N GLN A 31 -3.95 51.05 -40.01
CA GLN A 31 -3.13 50.16 -40.86
C GLN A 31 -2.06 51.02 -41.61
N PRO A 32 -1.30 50.54 -42.63
CA PRO A 32 -0.67 49.23 -42.91
C PRO A 32 0.77 49.37 -43.49
N MET A 33 1.46 48.25 -43.74
CA MET A 33 2.36 48.02 -44.91
C MET A 33 2.54 46.51 -45.12
N LEU A 34 2.83 45.94 -46.30
CA LEU A 34 2.47 46.12 -47.73
C LEU A 34 3.33 45.07 -48.50
N GLY A 35 2.79 44.47 -49.57
CA GLY A 35 3.45 43.39 -50.36
C GLY A 35 3.13 42.00 -49.83
N GLY A 36 2.42 41.11 -50.53
CA GLY A 36 2.42 40.82 -51.97
C GLY A 36 3.33 39.60 -52.17
N TRP A 37 2.84 38.45 -52.64
CA TRP A 37 2.42 38.19 -54.03
C TRP A 37 1.21 37.25 -54.14
N ALA A 38 0.49 37.35 -55.27
CA ALA A 38 -0.45 36.34 -55.77
C ALA A 38 0.29 35.43 -56.81
N ALA A 39 -0.26 34.37 -57.42
CA ALA A 39 -1.59 33.76 -57.42
C ALA A 39 -1.48 32.29 -57.86
N ALA A 40 -2.43 31.41 -57.47
CA ALA A 40 -2.74 30.18 -58.22
C ALA A 40 -4.09 29.58 -57.77
N THR A 41 -5.18 30.01 -58.39
CA THR A 41 -6.53 29.45 -58.18
C THR A 41 -6.80 28.27 -59.12
N SER A 42 -7.12 27.08 -58.58
CA SER A 42 -8.25 26.22 -59.02
C SER A 42 -8.14 24.78 -58.49
N ARG A 43 -9.08 24.41 -57.60
CA ARG A 43 -9.73 23.08 -57.44
C ARG A 43 -10.50 23.07 -56.13
N LEU A 44 -11.74 23.54 -56.18
CA LEU A 44 -12.77 23.28 -55.17
C LEU A 44 -13.69 22.17 -55.67
N LEU A 45 -14.37 21.50 -54.73
CA LEU A 45 -15.52 20.60 -54.93
C LEU A 45 -15.25 19.18 -55.49
N SER A 46 -14.73 18.29 -54.63
CA SER A 46 -15.37 17.00 -54.34
C SER A 46 -14.80 16.39 -53.04
N CYS A 47 -15.54 15.48 -52.40
CA CYS A 47 -15.14 14.73 -51.19
C CYS A 47 -14.82 15.56 -49.92
N SER A 48 -15.82 16.21 -49.34
CA SER A 48 -15.89 16.48 -47.89
C SER A 48 -17.30 16.25 -47.33
N GLN A 49 -17.93 15.16 -47.77
CA GLN A 49 -19.15 14.59 -47.19
C GLN A 49 -19.06 13.06 -47.25
N HIS A 50 -18.38 12.46 -46.27
CA HIS A 50 -18.64 11.14 -45.68
C HIS A 50 -17.44 10.68 -44.82
N MET A 51 -17.41 11.14 -43.57
CA MET A 51 -17.07 10.31 -42.39
C MET A 51 -17.35 11.10 -41.10
N MET A 52 -18.61 11.49 -40.92
CA MET A 52 -19.16 11.75 -39.59
C MET A 52 -19.94 10.51 -39.14
N SER A 53 -19.31 9.68 -38.32
CA SER A 53 -20.02 8.68 -37.50
C SER A 53 -19.18 8.32 -36.27
N SER A 54 -19.76 8.55 -35.09
CA SER A 54 -19.34 8.02 -33.78
C SER A 54 -17.89 8.26 -33.33
N SER A 55 -17.50 9.53 -33.17
CA SER A 55 -16.67 9.91 -32.03
C SER A 55 -17.58 10.37 -30.87
N THR A 56 -18.14 9.43 -30.12
CA THR A 56 -18.70 9.73 -28.80
C THR A 56 -17.55 9.97 -27.81
N ALA A 57 -16.84 11.07 -28.02
CA ALA A 57 -16.01 11.67 -26.98
C ALA A 57 -16.96 12.07 -25.86
N THR A 58 -17.05 11.23 -24.82
CA THR A 58 -17.69 11.61 -23.57
C THR A 58 -16.92 12.80 -23.02
N ASN A 59 -17.51 13.98 -23.18
CA ASN A 59 -17.03 15.21 -22.56
C ASN A 59 -17.26 15.09 -21.04
N LYS A 60 -16.44 14.28 -20.36
CA LYS A 60 -16.35 14.24 -18.91
C LYS A 60 -15.93 15.65 -18.49
N GLN A 61 -16.89 16.44 -18.00
CA GLN A 61 -16.57 17.67 -17.27
C GLN A 61 -15.51 17.31 -16.21
N ALA A 62 -14.43 18.07 -16.17
CA ALA A 62 -13.40 17.88 -15.16
C ALA A 62 -14.06 17.97 -13.78
N ASN A 63 -13.91 16.92 -12.97
CA ASN A 63 -14.51 16.86 -11.64
C ASN A 63 -13.97 18.04 -10.80
N PRO A 64 -14.82 18.99 -10.36
CA PRO A 64 -14.37 20.22 -9.70
C PRO A 64 -13.71 19.96 -8.35
N LEU A 65 -14.01 18.82 -7.70
CA LEU A 65 -13.39 18.43 -6.43
C LEU A 65 -11.93 17.99 -6.60
N LYS A 66 -11.51 17.55 -7.80
CA LYS A 66 -10.11 17.13 -8.05
C LYS A 66 -9.09 18.26 -7.90
N SER A 67 -9.51 19.51 -8.07
CA SER A 67 -8.68 20.70 -7.80
C SER A 67 -8.80 21.24 -6.36
N LEU A 68 -9.69 20.66 -5.55
CA LEU A 68 -9.98 21.12 -4.18
C LEU A 68 -9.49 20.16 -3.10
N VAL A 69 -9.34 18.86 -3.41
CA VAL A 69 -8.70 17.91 -2.50
C VAL A 69 -7.19 17.99 -2.66
N ASP A 70 -6.57 18.90 -1.90
CA ASP A 70 -5.11 18.95 -1.73
C ASP A 70 -4.68 17.88 -0.71
N CYS A 71 -4.05 16.81 -1.20
CA CYS A 71 -3.50 15.76 -0.38
C CYS A 71 -2.10 15.39 -0.93
N PRO A 72 -1.01 15.85 -0.30
CA PRO A 72 0.35 15.69 -0.86
C PRO A 72 0.83 14.23 -0.90
N THR A 73 0.17 13.33 -0.15
CA THR A 73 0.41 11.89 -0.16
C THR A 73 -0.48 11.13 -1.16
N ALA A 74 -1.56 11.72 -1.68
CA ALA A 74 -2.58 10.98 -2.43
C ALA A 74 -3.17 11.73 -3.65
N PRO A 75 -3.06 11.19 -4.87
CA PRO A 75 -2.36 9.96 -5.24
C PRO A 75 -0.84 10.19 -5.35
N ALA A 76 -0.06 9.21 -4.90
CA ALA A 76 1.41 9.22 -4.95
C ALA A 76 2.03 9.33 -6.37
N TRP A 77 1.22 9.04 -7.40
CA TRP A 77 1.56 9.11 -8.81
C TRP A 77 0.30 9.31 -9.65
N ASP A 78 0.46 9.62 -10.92
CA ASP A 78 -0.64 9.77 -11.87
C ASP A 78 -1.41 8.42 -12.04
N TYR A 79 -2.54 8.33 -11.33
CA TYR A 79 -3.41 7.15 -11.22
C TYR A 79 -4.19 6.91 -12.51
N ASP A 80 -4.21 5.68 -13.03
CA ASP A 80 -5.10 5.31 -14.15
C ASP A 80 -6.46 4.82 -13.61
N PRO A 81 -7.59 5.54 -13.84
CA PRO A 81 -8.91 5.14 -13.36
C PRO A 81 -9.43 3.80 -13.91
N ARG A 82 -8.75 3.20 -14.88
CA ARG A 82 -9.06 1.89 -15.45
C ARG A 82 -8.29 0.75 -14.78
N SER A 83 -7.25 1.06 -13.99
CA SER A 83 -6.36 0.08 -13.35
C SER A 83 -7.00 -0.65 -12.16
N SER A 84 -7.96 -0.01 -11.48
CA SER A 84 -8.80 -0.62 -10.46
C SER A 84 -10.09 0.20 -10.28
N LYS A 85 -11.26 -0.44 -10.34
CA LYS A 85 -12.53 0.19 -9.91
C LYS A 85 -12.86 -0.07 -8.43
N THR A 86 -12.01 -0.83 -7.74
CA THR A 86 -12.18 -1.20 -6.34
C THR A 86 -11.17 -0.46 -5.48
N LEU A 87 -11.63 0.10 -4.37
CA LEU A 87 -10.80 0.75 -3.35
C LEU A 87 -9.83 -0.22 -2.64
N GLY A 88 -10.03 -1.54 -2.80
CA GLY A 88 -9.05 -2.55 -2.39
C GLY A 88 -7.79 -2.49 -3.25
N GLY A 89 -6.71 -1.93 -2.69
CA GLY A 89 -5.37 -2.02 -3.25
C GLY A 89 -4.84 -3.47 -3.25
N ASP A 90 -3.86 -3.74 -4.11
CA ASP A 90 -3.11 -5.00 -4.03
C ASP A 90 -2.18 -5.00 -2.82
N ALA A 91 -1.79 -6.17 -2.32
CA ALA A 91 -0.72 -6.24 -1.34
C ALA A 91 0.64 -5.92 -1.99
N ASP A 92 0.85 -6.35 -3.24
CA ASP A 92 2.11 -6.12 -3.96
C ASP A 92 2.29 -4.64 -4.36
N PHE A 93 3.34 -4.04 -3.81
CA PHE A 93 3.72 -2.65 -4.06
C PHE A 93 4.24 -2.39 -5.47
N ALA A 94 5.13 -3.23 -6.00
CA ALA A 94 5.61 -3.08 -7.38
C ALA A 94 4.50 -3.32 -8.40
N PHE A 95 3.55 -4.22 -8.12
CA PHE A 95 2.36 -4.40 -8.95
C PHE A 95 1.47 -3.15 -8.94
N ASN A 96 1.16 -2.59 -7.76
CA ASN A 96 0.39 -1.34 -7.65
C ASN A 96 1.06 -0.20 -8.43
N ARG A 97 2.38 -0.05 -8.28
CA ARG A 97 3.23 0.92 -9.00
C ARG A 97 3.17 0.71 -10.52
N LYS A 98 3.48 -0.50 -10.99
CA LYS A 98 3.51 -0.86 -12.43
C LYS A 98 2.14 -0.75 -13.10
N LYS A 99 1.06 -1.01 -12.37
CA LYS A 99 -0.33 -0.85 -12.86
C LYS A 99 -0.87 0.57 -12.71
N ARG A 100 -0.13 1.47 -12.07
CA ARG A 100 -0.56 2.84 -11.75
C ARG A 100 -1.92 2.86 -11.03
N LYS A 101 -2.11 1.92 -10.10
CA LYS A 101 -3.26 1.86 -9.18
C LYS A 101 -3.25 3.05 -8.22
N PHE A 102 -4.38 3.35 -7.59
CA PHE A 102 -4.40 4.39 -6.56
C PHE A 102 -3.53 3.95 -5.38
N TYR A 103 -2.62 4.81 -4.95
CA TYR A 103 -1.69 4.58 -3.85
C TYR A 103 -1.51 5.87 -3.07
N VAL A 104 -1.33 5.73 -1.76
CA VAL A 104 -1.08 6.80 -0.82
C VAL A 104 0.36 6.65 -0.33
N ASP A 105 1.16 7.69 -0.53
CA ASP A 105 2.58 7.66 -0.25
C ASP A 105 2.86 7.79 1.25
N HIS A 106 3.17 6.67 1.88
CA HIS A 106 3.66 6.61 3.25
C HIS A 106 5.16 6.26 3.30
N THR A 107 5.87 6.29 2.16
CA THR A 107 7.28 5.86 2.11
C THR A 107 8.21 6.72 2.98
N ARG A 108 7.83 7.96 3.32
CA ARG A 108 8.56 8.82 4.27
C ARG A 108 8.89 8.13 5.61
N PHE A 109 8.08 7.18 6.05
CA PHE A 109 8.33 6.47 7.31
C PHE A 109 9.49 5.45 7.21
N LEU A 110 9.95 5.08 6.01
CA LEU A 110 11.10 4.19 5.83
C LEU A 110 12.40 4.79 6.36
N GLY A 111 12.59 6.11 6.26
CA GLY A 111 13.77 6.81 6.76
C GLY A 111 13.94 6.62 8.28
N PRO A 112 13.01 7.12 9.11
CA PRO A 112 13.06 6.92 10.56
C PRO A 112 12.86 5.46 11.00
N LEU A 113 12.21 4.62 10.19
CA LEU A 113 12.14 3.18 10.47
C LEU A 113 13.53 2.51 10.35
N GLY A 114 14.45 3.10 9.58
CA GLY A 114 15.82 2.62 9.42
C GLY A 114 16.64 2.57 10.72
N ASP A 115 16.27 3.36 11.73
CA ASP A 115 16.89 3.37 13.05
C ASP A 115 16.53 2.12 13.90
N PHE A 116 15.44 1.42 13.53
CA PHE A 116 14.94 0.28 14.28
C PHE A 116 15.33 -1.04 13.61
N GLU A 117 16.34 -1.71 14.16
CA GLU A 117 16.78 -3.01 13.65
C GLU A 117 15.78 -4.14 13.92
N HIS A 118 15.06 -4.04 15.04
CA HIS A 118 14.21 -5.06 15.61
C HIS A 118 12.92 -4.38 16.07
N SER A 119 11.81 -4.60 15.37
CA SER A 119 10.56 -3.91 15.72
C SER A 119 9.31 -4.73 15.46
N VAL A 120 8.25 -4.34 16.17
CA VAL A 120 6.91 -4.91 16.06
C VAL A 120 5.90 -3.79 15.87
N PHE A 121 4.84 -4.04 15.10
CA PHE A 121 3.82 -3.04 14.83
C PHE A 121 2.42 -3.65 14.68
N PHE A 122 1.52 -3.28 15.61
CA PHE A 122 0.15 -3.76 15.64
C PHE A 122 -0.82 -2.70 15.14
N ARG A 123 -1.65 -3.12 14.19
CA ARG A 123 -2.78 -2.36 13.67
C ARG A 123 -3.92 -3.31 13.36
N PRO A 124 -5.19 -2.85 13.36
CA PRO A 124 -6.33 -3.72 13.08
C PRO A 124 -6.24 -4.43 11.71
N SER A 125 -7.15 -5.38 11.47
CA SER A 125 -7.22 -6.05 10.17
C SER A 125 -7.46 -5.05 9.04
N ARG A 126 -6.88 -5.32 7.86
CA ARG A 126 -6.97 -4.49 6.64
C ARG A 126 -6.33 -3.09 6.69
N PHE A 127 -5.56 -2.74 7.73
CA PHE A 127 -4.80 -1.48 7.81
C PHE A 127 -3.59 -1.36 6.85
N GLY A 128 -3.42 -2.27 5.88
CA GLY A 128 -2.31 -2.23 4.93
C GLY A 128 -0.99 -2.85 5.41
N LYS A 129 -0.97 -3.60 6.51
CA LYS A 129 0.25 -4.25 7.07
C LYS A 129 1.05 -5.04 6.02
N THR A 130 0.42 -6.00 5.36
CA THR A 130 1.02 -6.81 4.28
C THR A 130 1.56 -5.97 3.13
N HIS A 131 0.87 -4.87 2.79
CA HIS A 131 1.31 -3.96 1.75
C HIS A 131 2.56 -3.17 2.16
N TRP A 132 2.63 -2.73 3.42
CA TRP A 132 3.82 -2.10 3.97
C TRP A 132 5.02 -3.06 4.04
N LEU A 133 4.81 -4.35 4.34
CA LEU A 133 5.87 -5.34 4.20
C LEU A 133 6.38 -5.43 2.75
N SER A 134 5.49 -5.37 1.75
CA SER A 134 5.89 -5.30 0.34
C SER A 134 6.68 -4.01 0.01
N VAL A 135 6.31 -2.86 0.58
CA VAL A 135 7.10 -1.62 0.47
C VAL A 135 8.51 -1.79 1.06
N MET A 136 8.61 -2.37 2.27
CA MET A 136 9.88 -2.66 2.93
C MET A 136 10.73 -3.66 2.14
N GLU A 137 10.13 -4.73 1.61
CA GLU A 137 10.79 -5.74 0.78
C GLU A 137 11.43 -5.11 -0.47
N HIS A 138 10.71 -4.24 -1.16
CA HIS A 138 11.23 -3.53 -2.33
C HIS A 138 12.31 -2.48 -1.98
N TYR A 139 12.26 -1.88 -0.79
CA TYR A 139 13.22 -0.85 -0.37
C TYR A 139 14.54 -1.46 0.14
N TYR A 140 14.46 -2.45 1.03
CA TYR A 140 15.60 -3.10 1.67
C TYR A 140 16.16 -4.29 0.88
N GLY A 141 15.35 -4.92 0.01
CA GLY A 141 15.67 -6.18 -0.65
C GLY A 141 16.64 -6.07 -1.82
N ILE A 142 17.75 -6.80 -1.72
CA ILE A 142 18.80 -6.87 -2.75
C ILE A 142 18.29 -7.35 -4.13
N LEU A 143 17.25 -8.20 -4.15
CA LEU A 143 16.58 -8.66 -5.39
C LEU A 143 15.98 -7.50 -6.20
N HIS A 144 15.56 -6.42 -5.53
CA HIS A 144 14.89 -5.29 -6.17
C HIS A 144 15.86 -4.17 -6.57
N LYS A 145 17.17 -4.31 -6.30
CA LYS A 145 18.21 -3.31 -6.56
C LYS A 145 18.17 -2.72 -7.98
N ASN A 146 18.00 -3.57 -8.99
CA ASN A 146 17.96 -3.15 -10.40
C ASN A 146 16.65 -2.41 -10.79
N GLN A 147 15.62 -2.48 -9.95
CA GLN A 147 14.31 -1.85 -10.15
C GLN A 147 14.07 -0.66 -9.20
N PHE A 148 14.89 -0.52 -8.14
CA PHE A 148 14.72 0.43 -7.04
C PHE A 148 14.34 1.84 -7.51
N GLU A 149 15.13 2.45 -8.41
CA GLU A 149 14.84 3.79 -8.95
C GLU A 149 13.44 3.85 -9.58
N SER A 150 13.11 2.94 -10.51
CA SER A 150 11.80 2.94 -11.17
C SER A 150 10.61 2.72 -10.21
N THR A 151 10.85 1.97 -9.13
CA THR A 151 9.86 1.67 -8.10
C THR A 151 9.61 2.87 -7.19
N PHE A 152 10.67 3.55 -6.72
CA PHE A 152 10.57 4.63 -5.74
C PHE A 152 10.60 6.06 -6.33
N GLN A 153 10.87 6.25 -7.62
CA GLN A 153 10.95 7.56 -8.27
C GLN A 153 9.75 8.46 -7.94
N GLY A 154 10.01 9.66 -7.42
CA GLY A 154 9.00 10.67 -7.07
C GLY A 154 8.30 10.47 -5.72
N LEU A 155 8.50 9.33 -5.05
CA LEU A 155 7.95 9.08 -3.71
C LEU A 155 8.71 9.87 -2.63
N GLU A 156 8.06 10.10 -1.50
CA GLU A 156 8.58 10.89 -0.38
C GLU A 156 9.93 10.38 0.14
N ILE A 157 10.15 9.06 0.22
CA ILE A 157 11.43 8.52 0.70
C ILE A 157 12.63 9.01 -0.11
N LEU A 158 12.50 9.21 -1.44
CA LEU A 158 13.63 9.69 -2.24
C LEU A 158 13.93 11.18 -2.02
N LYS A 159 12.97 11.95 -1.47
CA LYS A 159 13.09 13.37 -1.12
C LYS A 159 13.78 13.56 0.24
N ASP A 160 13.78 12.54 1.10
CA ASP A 160 14.48 12.57 2.38
C ASP A 160 16.00 12.44 2.18
N GLU A 161 16.72 13.55 2.36
CA GLU A 161 18.18 13.59 2.28
C GLU A 161 18.89 13.00 3.51
N GLN A 162 18.20 12.88 4.65
CA GLN A 162 18.76 12.40 5.92
C GLN A 162 18.69 10.87 6.07
N ARG A 163 17.88 10.18 5.24
CA ARG A 163 17.74 8.72 5.28
C ARG A 163 19.09 7.99 5.12
N ASP A 164 19.23 6.87 5.82
CA ASP A 164 20.39 6.00 5.64
C ASP A 164 20.32 5.22 4.31
N LYS A 165 21.01 5.74 3.30
CA LYS A 165 21.18 5.10 1.98
C LYS A 165 21.95 3.78 2.04
N SER A 166 22.66 3.47 3.13
CA SER A 166 23.33 2.17 3.31
C SER A 166 22.35 1.01 3.52
N LEU A 167 21.07 1.32 3.80
CA LEU A 167 20.01 0.34 3.94
C LEU A 167 19.34 -0.03 2.59
N GLU A 168 19.36 0.87 1.60
CA GLU A 168 18.75 0.70 0.28
C GLU A 168 19.28 -0.57 -0.42
N SER A 169 18.40 -1.53 -0.72
CA SER A 169 18.71 -2.79 -1.40
C SER A 169 19.89 -3.59 -0.78
N SER A 170 20.07 -3.50 0.55
CA SER A 170 21.24 -4.02 1.26
C SER A 170 21.00 -5.31 2.07
N PHE A 171 19.76 -5.83 2.08
CA PHE A 171 19.36 -7.02 2.81
C PHE A 171 18.85 -8.12 1.88
N TYR A 172 19.10 -9.36 2.29
CA TYR A 172 18.35 -10.52 1.80
C TYR A 172 17.04 -10.53 2.57
N VAL A 173 15.90 -10.25 1.92
CA VAL A 173 14.61 -10.12 2.59
C VAL A 173 13.84 -11.43 2.50
N LEU A 174 13.51 -12.01 3.65
CA LEU A 174 12.62 -13.15 3.80
C LEU A 174 11.26 -12.65 4.30
N ASN A 175 10.26 -12.62 3.41
CA ASN A 175 8.89 -12.25 3.74
C ASN A 175 8.07 -13.51 4.07
N VAL A 176 7.38 -13.51 5.21
CA VAL A 176 6.72 -14.69 5.79
C VAL A 176 5.38 -14.31 6.38
N THR A 177 4.28 -14.79 5.79
CA THR A 177 2.96 -14.79 6.45
C THR A 177 2.82 -16.07 7.28
N LEU A 178 2.56 -15.94 8.58
CA LEU A 178 2.34 -17.11 9.44
C LEU A 178 0.93 -17.71 9.24
N PRO A 179 0.79 -19.04 9.27
CA PRO A 179 -0.49 -19.69 8.95
C PRO A 179 -1.55 -19.41 10.01
N GLY A 180 -2.62 -18.72 9.64
CA GLY A 180 -3.72 -18.40 10.56
C GLY A 180 -4.73 -19.52 10.82
N ASN A 181 -4.72 -20.60 10.04
CA ASN A 181 -5.70 -21.67 10.15
C ASN A 181 -5.27 -22.67 11.23
N PHE A 182 -5.79 -22.50 12.44
CA PHE A 182 -5.56 -23.45 13.54
C PHE A 182 -6.19 -24.83 13.23
N THR A 183 -5.44 -25.90 13.50
CA THR A 183 -5.88 -27.30 13.32
C THR A 183 -5.26 -28.17 14.42
N PRO A 184 -5.74 -29.41 14.68
CA PRO A 184 -5.13 -30.28 15.69
C PRO A 184 -3.64 -30.60 15.46
N ASN A 185 -3.17 -30.53 14.21
CA ASN A 185 -1.76 -30.72 13.84
C ASN A 185 -1.08 -29.37 13.51
N TYR A 186 -1.45 -28.29 14.21
CA TYR A 186 -0.99 -26.94 13.87
C TYR A 186 0.54 -26.79 13.83
N GLU A 187 1.27 -27.43 14.74
CA GLU A 187 2.75 -27.46 14.73
C GLU A 187 3.29 -27.96 13.38
N GLU A 188 2.84 -29.14 12.91
CA GLU A 188 3.29 -29.72 11.63
C GLU A 188 2.93 -28.80 10.44
N PHE A 189 1.75 -28.18 10.47
CA PHE A 189 1.32 -27.23 9.44
C PHE A 189 2.18 -25.95 9.44
N PHE A 190 2.48 -25.41 10.63
CA PHE A 190 3.35 -24.25 10.82
C PHE A 190 4.75 -24.50 10.28
N GLN A 191 5.37 -25.63 10.66
CA GLN A 191 6.70 -26.01 10.20
C GLN A 191 6.74 -26.18 8.66
N LYS A 192 5.69 -26.75 8.05
CA LYS A 192 5.56 -26.88 6.58
C LYS A 192 5.42 -25.53 5.89
N CYS A 193 4.57 -24.63 6.39
CA CYS A 193 4.36 -23.30 5.81
C CYS A 193 5.65 -22.45 5.86
N LEU A 194 6.34 -22.44 7.01
CA LEU A 194 7.63 -21.75 7.14
C LEU A 194 8.69 -22.33 6.20
N ASN A 195 8.83 -23.67 6.16
CA ASN A 195 9.77 -24.32 5.26
C ASN A 195 9.44 -24.11 3.78
N ALA A 196 8.17 -23.86 3.41
CA ALA A 196 7.81 -23.47 2.04
C ALA A 196 8.32 -22.06 1.72
N GLY A 197 8.00 -21.06 2.55
CA GLY A 197 8.51 -19.69 2.36
C GLY A 197 10.03 -19.60 2.35
N ILE A 198 10.72 -20.40 3.17
CA ILE A 198 12.18 -20.51 3.16
C ILE A 198 12.71 -21.10 1.84
N LYS A 199 12.06 -22.14 1.28
CA LYS A 199 12.44 -22.70 -0.04
C LYS A 199 12.28 -21.67 -1.15
N ASP A 200 11.17 -20.94 -1.15
CA ASP A 200 10.87 -19.93 -2.17
C ASP A 200 11.85 -18.75 -2.08
N PHE A 201 12.22 -18.34 -0.86
CA PHE A 201 13.30 -17.38 -0.61
C PHE A 201 14.65 -17.88 -1.13
N VAL A 202 15.09 -19.10 -0.79
CA VAL A 202 16.37 -19.65 -1.26
C VAL A 202 16.39 -19.76 -2.79
N SER A 203 15.28 -20.22 -3.38
CA SER A 203 15.16 -20.40 -4.83
C SER A 203 15.21 -19.06 -5.57
N SER A 204 14.43 -18.06 -5.15
CA SER A 204 14.43 -16.73 -5.79
C SER A 204 15.79 -16.02 -5.71
N HIS A 205 16.53 -16.18 -4.61
CA HIS A 205 17.88 -15.64 -4.47
C HIS A 205 18.92 -16.44 -5.29
N ASN A 206 18.76 -17.76 -5.42
CA ASN A 206 19.58 -18.57 -6.33
C ASN A 206 19.36 -18.20 -7.80
N ASP A 207 18.10 -18.04 -8.23
CA ASP A 207 17.72 -17.66 -9.60
C ASP A 207 18.24 -16.25 -9.97
N ALA A 208 18.33 -15.35 -8.98
CA ALA A 208 18.96 -14.04 -9.12
C ALA A 208 20.51 -14.07 -9.10
N GLY A 209 21.13 -15.25 -9.00
CA GLY A 209 22.59 -15.41 -9.02
C GLY A 209 23.29 -15.14 -7.69
N LEU A 210 22.56 -15.08 -6.56
CA LEU A 210 23.11 -14.85 -5.22
C LEU A 210 23.56 -16.16 -4.52
N CYS A 211 23.24 -17.32 -5.11
CA CYS A 211 23.83 -18.63 -4.82
C CYS A 211 23.92 -19.00 -3.32
N LEU A 212 22.78 -18.97 -2.61
CA LEU A 212 22.67 -19.41 -1.21
C LEU A 212 22.85 -20.93 -1.00
N GLY A 213 22.76 -21.73 -2.06
CA GLY A 213 23.00 -23.19 -2.05
C GLY A 213 21.75 -24.05 -2.26
N ASP A 214 21.88 -25.38 -2.19
CA ASP A 214 20.73 -26.28 -2.37
C ASP A 214 19.77 -26.19 -1.16
N THR A 215 18.49 -25.94 -1.46
CA THR A 215 17.37 -26.06 -0.54
C THR A 215 17.39 -27.35 0.31
N ARG A 216 17.89 -28.47 -0.22
CA ARG A 216 17.97 -29.75 0.49
C ARG A 216 19.00 -29.77 1.63
N GLU A 217 20.03 -28.94 1.57
CA GLU A 217 20.99 -28.77 2.67
C GLU A 217 20.46 -27.81 3.73
N ILE A 218 19.59 -26.87 3.34
CA ILE A 218 19.11 -25.78 4.19
C ILE A 218 17.85 -26.19 4.95
N ILE A 219 16.98 -27.00 4.35
CA ILE A 219 15.68 -27.34 4.93
C ILE A 219 15.78 -28.55 5.84
N ASP A 220 15.62 -28.31 7.15
CA ASP A 220 15.22 -29.34 8.11
C ASP A 220 13.74 -29.67 7.87
N PRO A 221 13.37 -30.93 7.60
CA PRO A 221 11.98 -31.31 7.28
C PRO A 221 11.02 -31.23 8.47
N ILE A 222 11.53 -31.14 9.71
CA ILE A 222 10.75 -31.11 10.95
C ILE A 222 10.78 -29.71 11.59
N HIS A 223 11.94 -29.05 11.58
CA HIS A 223 12.19 -27.82 12.35
C HIS A 223 12.60 -26.65 11.46
N SER A 224 11.63 -25.87 10.98
CA SER A 224 11.87 -24.64 10.21
C SER A 224 12.69 -23.57 10.95
N SER A 225 12.72 -23.59 12.28
CA SER A 225 13.66 -22.81 13.10
C SER A 225 15.13 -23.15 12.77
N THR A 226 15.45 -24.44 12.58
CA THR A 226 16.77 -24.90 12.11
C THR A 226 17.02 -24.37 10.70
N SER A 227 16.05 -24.52 9.79
CA SER A 227 16.15 -24.04 8.40
C SER A 227 16.42 -22.54 8.31
N LEU A 228 15.76 -21.74 9.15
CA LEU A 228 15.94 -20.30 9.25
C LEU A 228 17.34 -19.93 9.79
N GLY A 229 17.88 -20.72 10.73
CA GLY A 229 19.25 -20.61 11.20
C GLY A 229 20.28 -20.88 10.09
N GLU A 230 20.06 -21.93 9.29
CA GLU A 230 20.93 -22.26 8.14
C GLU A 230 20.84 -21.19 7.04
N VAL A 231 19.66 -20.65 6.73
CA VAL A 231 19.52 -19.48 5.85
C VAL A 231 20.40 -18.32 6.30
N ALA A 232 20.32 -17.93 7.58
CA ALA A 232 21.11 -16.82 8.09
C ALA A 232 22.62 -17.10 8.02
N GLN A 233 23.05 -18.35 8.20
CA GLN A 233 24.44 -18.75 7.96
C GLN A 233 24.84 -18.65 6.48
N LYS A 234 24.03 -19.14 5.54
CA LYS A 234 24.32 -19.07 4.10
C LYS A 234 24.39 -17.61 3.62
N VAL A 235 23.43 -16.77 4.03
CA VAL A 235 23.43 -15.32 3.76
C VAL A 235 24.70 -14.64 4.32
N LYS A 236 25.09 -14.95 5.56
CA LYS A 236 26.32 -14.42 6.16
C LYS A 236 27.59 -14.88 5.43
N ARG A 237 27.64 -16.14 4.96
CA ARG A 237 28.77 -16.67 4.15
C ARG A 237 28.84 -16.00 2.77
N ALA A 238 27.70 -15.57 2.22
CA ALA A 238 27.62 -14.74 1.02
C ALA A 238 27.94 -13.24 1.27
N GLY A 239 28.34 -12.86 2.49
CA GLY A 239 28.65 -11.47 2.87
C GLY A 239 27.42 -10.57 3.06
N GLY A 240 26.21 -11.15 3.07
CA GLY A 240 24.95 -10.42 3.23
C GLY A 240 24.46 -10.30 4.67
N ARG A 241 23.39 -9.51 4.83
CA ARG A 241 22.58 -9.43 6.06
C ARG A 241 21.16 -9.93 5.74
N LEU A 242 20.55 -10.71 6.64
CA LEU A 242 19.16 -11.13 6.52
C LEU A 242 18.23 -10.07 7.12
N MET A 243 17.08 -9.85 6.51
CA MET A 243 15.94 -9.16 7.11
C MET A 243 14.72 -10.08 7.04
N VAL A 244 14.06 -10.33 8.16
CA VAL A 244 12.84 -11.16 8.19
C VAL A 244 11.61 -10.29 8.43
N LEU A 245 10.70 -10.27 7.47
CA LEU A 245 9.40 -9.60 7.56
C LEU A 245 8.34 -10.66 7.89
N VAL A 246 7.59 -10.46 8.97
CA VAL A 246 6.64 -11.46 9.50
C VAL A 246 5.25 -10.85 9.56
N ASP A 247 4.27 -11.43 8.86
CA ASP A 247 2.86 -11.04 8.94
C ASP A 247 1.97 -12.08 9.63
N GLU A 248 0.80 -11.61 10.08
CA GLU A 248 -0.26 -12.42 10.70
C GLU A 248 0.19 -13.30 11.89
N TYR A 249 1.24 -12.88 12.62
CA TYR A 249 1.87 -13.70 13.66
C TYR A 249 0.92 -14.15 14.80
N ASP A 250 -0.13 -13.36 15.04
CA ASP A 250 -1.14 -13.54 16.07
C ASP A 250 -2.40 -14.26 15.58
N ARG A 251 -2.51 -14.52 14.27
CA ARG A 251 -3.77 -14.98 13.67
C ARG A 251 -4.21 -16.35 14.16
N ALA A 252 -3.31 -17.34 14.24
CA ALA A 252 -3.67 -18.65 14.77
C ALA A 252 -3.97 -18.63 16.28
N PRO A 253 -3.17 -17.98 17.15
CA PRO A 253 -3.55 -17.75 18.55
C PRO A 253 -4.94 -17.09 18.72
N LEU A 254 -5.27 -16.08 17.91
CA LEU A 254 -6.59 -15.43 17.92
C LEU A 254 -7.72 -16.36 17.47
N VAL A 255 -7.50 -17.16 16.42
CA VAL A 255 -8.48 -18.17 15.96
C VAL A 255 -8.69 -19.26 17.00
N ALA A 256 -7.62 -19.71 17.67
CA ALA A 256 -7.71 -20.69 18.76
C ALA A 256 -8.53 -20.14 19.95
N LEU A 257 -8.25 -18.92 20.42
CA LEU A 257 -9.04 -18.24 21.45
C LEU A 257 -10.52 -18.07 21.05
N SER A 258 -10.78 -17.75 19.79
CA SER A 258 -12.14 -17.56 19.26
C SER A 258 -12.91 -18.89 19.08
N SER A 259 -12.21 -20.03 19.14
CA SER A 259 -12.78 -21.38 18.95
C SER A 259 -12.98 -22.15 20.26
N GLY A 260 -12.44 -21.65 21.38
CA GLY A 260 -12.60 -22.24 22.71
C GLY A 260 -14.06 -22.27 23.16
N LYS A 261 -14.53 -23.41 23.66
CA LYS A 261 -15.91 -23.57 24.14
C LYS A 261 -16.14 -22.95 25.52
N ASP A 262 -15.10 -22.87 26.33
CA ASP A 262 -15.07 -22.29 27.67
C ASP A 262 -13.84 -21.39 27.82
N MET A 263 -13.98 -20.26 28.53
CA MET A 263 -12.87 -19.29 28.72
C MET A 263 -11.71 -19.79 29.60
N HIS A 264 -11.78 -21.04 30.07
CA HIS A 264 -10.71 -21.69 30.84
C HIS A 264 -10.00 -22.81 30.06
N ASP A 265 -10.49 -23.18 28.87
CA ASP A 265 -9.78 -24.11 27.99
C ASP A 265 -8.74 -23.35 27.16
N THR A 266 -7.48 -23.42 27.58
CA THR A 266 -6.34 -22.79 26.90
C THR A 266 -5.55 -23.76 26.02
N GLU A 267 -5.94 -25.04 25.92
CA GLU A 267 -5.12 -26.06 25.24
C GLU A 267 -4.89 -25.71 23.77
N ALA A 268 -5.95 -25.33 23.05
CA ALA A 268 -5.86 -24.90 21.65
C ALA A 268 -4.97 -23.66 21.47
N TYR A 269 -4.99 -22.72 22.42
CA TYR A 269 -4.16 -21.53 22.40
C TYR A 269 -2.68 -21.87 22.64
N ASP A 270 -2.38 -22.71 23.62
CA ASP A 270 -1.01 -23.14 23.92
C ASP A 270 -0.41 -23.95 22.76
N GLN A 271 -1.21 -24.81 22.11
CA GLN A 271 -0.84 -25.50 20.87
C GLN A 271 -0.56 -24.52 19.71
N ALA A 272 -1.30 -23.41 19.60
CA ALA A 272 -1.06 -22.37 18.60
C ALA A 272 0.21 -21.53 18.90
N VAL A 273 0.51 -21.29 20.18
CA VAL A 273 1.61 -20.43 20.62
C VAL A 273 2.95 -21.19 20.73
N ALA A 274 2.95 -22.49 20.96
CA ALA A 274 4.17 -23.32 21.04
C ALA A 274 5.11 -23.18 19.82
N PRO A 275 4.68 -23.38 18.55
CA PRO A 275 5.54 -23.20 17.38
C PRO A 275 6.01 -21.75 17.23
N LEU A 276 5.10 -20.80 17.46
CA LEU A 276 5.37 -19.36 17.39
C LEU A 276 6.47 -18.96 18.37
N ARG A 277 6.48 -19.49 19.60
CA ARG A 277 7.51 -19.24 20.61
C ARG A 277 8.90 -19.70 20.13
N SER A 278 8.99 -20.86 19.48
CA SER A 278 10.24 -21.38 18.90
C SER A 278 10.76 -20.48 17.78
N PHE A 279 9.87 -20.08 16.86
CA PHE A 279 10.20 -19.18 15.75
C PHE A 279 10.65 -17.79 16.22
N LEU A 280 9.89 -17.14 17.11
CA LEU A 280 10.24 -15.82 17.66
C LEU A 280 11.54 -15.85 18.50
N GLY A 281 11.81 -16.95 19.21
CA GLY A 281 13.09 -17.19 19.88
C GLY A 281 14.27 -17.28 18.91
N THR A 282 14.05 -17.92 17.75
CA THR A 282 15.04 -18.00 16.67
C THR A 282 15.32 -16.63 16.06
N LEU A 283 14.28 -15.84 15.75
CA LEU A 283 14.42 -14.46 15.25
C LEU A 283 15.22 -13.56 16.19
N LYS A 284 14.97 -13.63 17.49
CA LYS A 284 15.76 -12.94 18.52
C LYS A 284 17.23 -13.35 18.49
N GLY A 285 17.51 -14.64 18.29
CA GLY A 285 18.87 -15.16 18.08
C GLY A 285 19.54 -14.56 16.84
N LEU A 286 18.82 -14.50 15.72
CA LEU A 286 19.31 -13.91 14.46
C LEU A 286 19.57 -12.40 14.57
N GLY A 287 18.73 -11.66 15.31
CA GLY A 287 18.92 -10.23 15.54
C GLY A 287 20.29 -9.90 16.14
N ARG A 288 20.74 -10.71 17.10
CA ARG A 288 22.05 -10.61 17.74
C ARG A 288 23.24 -10.89 16.82
N MET A 289 22.99 -11.38 15.60
CA MET A 289 24.01 -11.64 14.58
C MET A 289 24.12 -10.51 13.53
N GLY A 290 23.43 -9.37 13.73
CA GLY A 290 23.42 -8.24 12.80
C GLY A 290 22.35 -8.37 11.70
N ASN A 291 21.34 -9.21 11.90
CA ASN A 291 20.17 -9.33 11.04
C ASN A 291 19.02 -8.46 11.58
N ARG A 292 18.06 -8.12 10.74
CA ARG A 292 16.91 -7.30 11.12
C ARG A 292 15.60 -8.08 11.08
N TYR A 293 14.58 -7.63 11.81
CA TYR A 293 13.23 -8.16 11.66
C TYR A 293 12.14 -7.14 11.97
N PHE A 294 11.00 -7.31 11.29
CA PHE A 294 9.81 -6.49 11.46
C PHE A 294 8.58 -7.42 11.54
N VAL A 295 7.83 -7.36 12.64
CA VAL A 295 6.67 -8.25 12.88
C VAL A 295 5.37 -7.45 12.90
N THR A 296 4.39 -7.87 12.11
CA THR A 296 3.04 -7.29 12.04
C THR A 296 1.96 -8.25 12.53
N GLY A 297 0.94 -7.65 13.16
CA GLY A 297 -0.23 -8.37 13.68
C GLY A 297 -1.38 -7.43 14.03
N ILE A 298 -2.40 -7.95 14.73
CA ILE A 298 -3.53 -7.20 15.27
C ILE A 298 -3.32 -6.87 16.75
N THR A 299 -2.81 -7.80 17.55
CA THR A 299 -2.61 -7.66 19.01
C THR A 299 -1.30 -8.30 19.48
N PRO A 300 -0.70 -7.83 20.60
CA PRO A 300 0.23 -8.64 21.38
C PRO A 300 -0.42 -9.97 21.82
N VAL A 301 0.12 -11.10 21.33
CA VAL A 301 -0.15 -12.45 21.86
C VAL A 301 0.43 -12.53 23.27
N ALA A 302 -0.30 -13.16 24.21
CA ALA A 302 -0.05 -13.02 25.64
C ALA A 302 1.43 -13.26 26.03
N MET A 303 1.99 -12.32 26.78
CA MET A 303 3.43 -12.05 26.86
C MET A 303 4.26 -13.11 27.60
N ALA A 304 3.62 -14.09 28.24
CA ALA A 304 4.29 -15.10 29.07
C ALA A 304 5.20 -16.02 28.24
N GLY A 305 6.51 -15.78 28.31
CA GLY A 305 7.54 -16.62 27.68
C GLY A 305 7.94 -16.24 26.25
N LEU A 306 7.40 -15.15 25.69
CA LEU A 306 7.84 -14.64 24.38
C LEU A 306 8.99 -13.63 24.57
N SER A 307 10.24 -14.12 24.58
CA SER A 307 11.40 -13.26 24.88
C SER A 307 11.74 -12.18 23.83
N ILE A 308 11.05 -12.15 22.68
CA ILE A 308 11.25 -11.15 21.63
C ILE A 308 10.89 -9.72 22.10
N TRP A 309 9.89 -9.59 22.99
CA TRP A 309 9.42 -8.32 23.55
C TRP A 309 10.46 -7.56 24.39
N ASN A 310 11.54 -8.23 24.80
CA ASN A 310 12.63 -7.58 25.55
C ASN A 310 13.68 -6.93 24.62
N ASP A 311 13.75 -7.35 23.36
CA ASP A 311 14.78 -6.91 22.40
C ASP A 311 14.19 -6.13 21.21
N ALA A 312 12.89 -6.27 20.93
CA ALA A 312 12.19 -5.58 19.84
C ALA A 312 11.46 -4.31 20.32
N THR A 313 11.52 -3.24 19.54
CA THR A 313 10.78 -2.00 19.84
C THR A 313 9.34 -2.11 19.36
N ASP A 314 8.37 -1.89 20.25
CA ASP A 314 6.97 -1.74 19.87
C ASP A 314 6.69 -0.33 19.33
N LEU A 315 6.44 -0.25 18.03
CA LEU A 315 6.16 1.01 17.33
C LEU A 315 4.67 1.39 17.41
N THR A 316 3.81 0.50 17.91
CA THR A 316 2.33 0.64 17.89
C THR A 316 1.84 1.95 18.49
N HIS A 317 2.50 2.37 19.58
CA HIS A 317 2.18 3.58 20.35
C HIS A 317 3.19 4.73 20.11
N ASN A 318 4.17 4.54 19.23
CA ASN A 318 5.11 5.60 18.88
C ASN A 318 4.42 6.62 17.97
N GLN A 319 4.35 7.88 18.42
CA GLN A 319 3.68 8.97 17.69
C GLN A 319 4.26 9.19 16.28
N LEU A 320 5.56 8.93 16.08
CA LEU A 320 6.23 9.06 14.79
C LEU A 320 5.65 8.11 13.72
N PHE A 321 5.15 6.94 14.14
CA PHE A 321 4.58 5.93 13.24
C PHE A 321 3.04 5.86 13.33
N ALA A 322 2.40 6.82 14.02
CA ALA A 322 0.95 6.82 14.25
C ALA A 322 0.15 6.65 12.95
N SER A 323 0.54 7.41 11.91
CA SER A 323 -0.07 7.43 10.57
C SER A 323 0.73 6.67 9.51
N MET A 324 1.58 5.70 9.90
CA MET A 324 2.31 4.85 8.93
C MET A 324 1.41 3.82 8.23
N LEU A 325 0.26 3.50 8.83
CA LEU A 325 -0.70 2.52 8.33
C LEU A 325 -2.14 2.99 8.58
N GLY A 326 -3.06 2.51 7.75
CA GLY A 326 -4.40 3.08 7.62
C GLY A 326 -4.41 4.29 6.68
N LEU A 327 -5.52 5.02 6.63
CA LEU A 327 -5.67 6.26 5.86
C LEU A 327 -6.17 7.36 6.78
N THR A 328 -5.65 8.57 6.60
CA THR A 328 -6.19 9.79 7.21
C THR A 328 -7.46 10.26 6.50
N GLU A 329 -8.24 11.13 7.12
CA GLU A 329 -9.47 11.70 6.53
C GLU A 329 -9.20 12.33 5.15
N ALA A 330 -8.12 13.10 5.01
CA ALA A 330 -7.73 13.73 3.76
C ALA A 330 -7.39 12.71 2.66
N GLU A 331 -6.76 11.59 3.02
CA GLU A 331 -6.40 10.51 2.08
C GLU A 331 -7.62 9.69 1.67
N VAL A 332 -8.58 9.45 2.58
CA VAL A 332 -9.89 8.86 2.25
C VAL A 332 -10.67 9.78 1.30
N ARG A 333 -10.73 11.08 1.60
CA ARG A 333 -11.35 12.10 0.74
C ARG A 333 -10.71 12.12 -0.67
N ALA A 334 -9.38 12.05 -0.75
CA ALA A 334 -8.65 11.94 -2.01
C ALA A 334 -8.96 10.65 -2.77
N ALA A 335 -9.09 9.52 -2.07
CA ALA A 335 -9.47 8.24 -2.66
C ALA A 335 -10.91 8.27 -3.22
N LEU A 336 -11.87 8.83 -2.49
CA LEU A 336 -13.26 8.95 -2.92
C LEU A 336 -13.39 9.82 -4.20
N VAL A 337 -12.75 10.99 -4.22
CA VAL A 337 -12.78 11.89 -5.39
C VAL A 337 -12.02 11.32 -6.60
N ASN A 338 -10.93 10.58 -6.39
CA ASN A 338 -10.13 10.05 -7.50
C ASN A 338 -10.59 8.68 -8.03
N VAL A 339 -10.99 7.76 -7.14
CA VAL A 339 -11.31 6.36 -7.47
C VAL A 339 -12.81 6.14 -7.66
N ALA A 340 -13.64 6.66 -6.75
CA ALA A 340 -15.10 6.57 -6.86
C ALA A 340 -15.69 7.68 -7.77
N GLU A 341 -14.86 8.60 -8.26
CA GLU A 341 -15.21 9.74 -9.12
C GLU A 341 -16.26 10.71 -8.53
N ILE A 342 -16.45 10.72 -7.20
CA ILE A 342 -17.40 11.62 -6.51
C ILE A 342 -17.07 13.07 -6.84
N GLY A 343 -18.07 13.82 -7.34
CA GLY A 343 -17.92 15.19 -7.83
C GLY A 343 -18.83 16.23 -7.19
N ASP A 344 -19.65 15.84 -6.22
CA ASP A 344 -20.49 16.73 -5.41
C ASP A 344 -20.07 16.66 -3.93
N GLU A 345 -19.95 17.82 -3.28
CA GLU A 345 -19.45 17.91 -1.90
C GLU A 345 -20.41 17.27 -0.87
N LYS A 346 -21.72 17.22 -1.15
CA LYS A 346 -22.69 16.55 -0.26
C LYS A 346 -22.64 15.05 -0.41
N GLU A 347 -22.43 14.56 -1.63
CA GLU A 347 -22.18 13.14 -1.88
C GLU A 347 -20.87 12.70 -1.20
N LEU A 348 -19.82 13.53 -1.28
CA LEU A 348 -18.55 13.30 -0.61
C LEU A 348 -18.70 13.28 0.92
N GLN A 349 -19.38 14.29 1.49
CA GLN A 349 -19.65 14.34 2.92
C GLN A 349 -20.48 13.12 3.39
N SER A 350 -21.52 12.74 2.64
CA SER A 350 -22.35 11.56 2.93
C SER A 350 -21.64 10.21 2.73
N ALA A 351 -20.46 10.19 2.11
CA ALA A 351 -19.62 9.00 1.96
C ALA A 351 -18.45 8.96 2.97
N MET A 352 -18.23 10.07 3.70
CA MET A 352 -17.27 10.19 4.80
C MET A 352 -17.92 9.89 6.17
N GLU A 353 -19.24 10.04 6.28
CA GLU A 353 -20.10 9.70 7.43
C GLU A 353 -20.50 8.22 7.47
#